data_AF-A0AAJ5YVF8-F1
#
_entry.id   AF-A0AAJ5YVF8-F1
#
_cell.length_a   1.000
_cell.length_b   1.000
_cell.length_c   1.000
_cell.angle_alpha   90.00
_cell.angle_beta   90.00
_cell.angle_gamma   90.00
#
_symmetry.space_group_name_H-M   'P 1'
#
loop_
_entity.id
_entity.type
_entity.pdbx_description
1 polymer ?
#
loop_
_entity_poly.entity_id
_entity_poly.type
_entity_poly.pdbx_seq_one_letter_code
_entity_poly.pdbx_strand_id
1 'polypeptide(L)'
;MEQVHLLEDILGCTADQAKKALDECGQDVDRAMNYLLDASSRSPTAPAPSVPSEDQSRALPPPVPKQGMQDDEDPELQKAMAASMADHKPSQDSKAESENEQLMRVLAESVQSETHREANLAESLGSLNQRRTQGGPVALLSNVPVHAVVALALQILYAVPQAREAILSFPLSESITSLDQYWSGKPAHRERSMDGIPSHQQFQVGWIQRVQTLYTMMQHSLRAAVVLGDVMDNVPQEVFLLASRNADLPALLEVFFESLVHAYVDTMPTAIDRITGTSRTETVSLRSQANAKVASLFQSYAAVALPEAPSDGSIPPAGETQPTATITLLHNETDNTVLKALFSKLKADSEMDSLLITQLADVLLLNIQHEYGPSLDAFQIQAEINLSPFLWTTQRGGRIDADPRWEQLQEAQRMKLELIQQKARLDAPNGQPLQKLFQGAQRIRSAGDEFSDLANWLEQVQKEWTEKVASVEAQVQAIHTDMLATQQELVKNHTFSEHDSQATYKLCGVMMATASQCYAYVMESEQWYRVADGKSEQVAFDAIENDHRGMDEGRGVAFLAYAKMCSIPNETALQPVCPQTVQAVCQDNADTDSDQNTMRS
;
A
#
# COMPACT_ATOMS: atom_id res chain seq x y z
N MET A 1 -27.98 13.16 -32.47
CA MET A 1 -26.76 12.42 -32.87
C MET A 1 -25.57 12.87 -32.04
N GLU A 2 -25.28 14.17 -31.89
CA GLU A 2 -24.20 14.64 -30.99
C GLU A 2 -24.36 14.15 -29.54
N GLN A 3 -25.56 14.20 -28.97
CA GLN A 3 -25.81 13.72 -27.60
C GLN A 3 -25.68 12.20 -27.42
N VAL A 4 -25.88 11.43 -28.50
CA VAL A 4 -25.72 9.97 -28.48
C VAL A 4 -24.22 9.63 -28.43
N HIS A 5 -23.43 10.24 -29.31
CA HIS A 5 -21.97 10.07 -29.30
C HIS A 5 -21.33 10.55 -27.99
N LEU A 6 -21.83 11.63 -27.39
CA LEU A 6 -21.34 12.09 -26.09
C LEU A 6 -21.55 11.04 -24.99
N LEU A 7 -22.68 10.34 -24.97
CA LEU A 7 -22.95 9.28 -23.99
C LEU A 7 -22.15 7.99 -24.28
N GLU A 8 -21.93 7.66 -25.55
CA GLU A 8 -21.05 6.56 -25.95
C GLU A 8 -19.60 6.82 -25.50
N ASP A 9 -19.09 8.03 -25.72
CA ASP A 9 -17.72 8.41 -25.37
C ASP A 9 -17.51 8.50 -23.85
N ILE A 10 -18.53 8.96 -23.10
CA ILE A 10 -18.42 9.13 -21.64
C ILE A 10 -18.65 7.80 -20.89
N LEU A 11 -19.62 6.99 -21.30
CA LEU A 11 -20.05 5.79 -20.56
C LEU A 11 -19.66 4.46 -21.21
N GLY A 12 -19.12 4.46 -22.44
CA GLY A 12 -18.79 3.23 -23.18
C GLY A 12 -20.01 2.36 -23.53
N CYS A 13 -21.22 2.93 -23.51
CA CYS A 13 -22.46 2.22 -23.87
C CYS A 13 -22.67 2.18 -25.40
N THR A 14 -23.55 1.32 -25.89
CA THR A 14 -23.82 1.23 -27.35
C THR A 14 -24.78 2.34 -27.80
N ALA A 15 -24.68 2.76 -29.08
CA ALA A 15 -25.57 3.77 -29.70
C ALA A 15 -27.05 3.54 -29.41
N ASP A 16 -27.50 2.28 -29.44
CA ASP A 16 -28.90 1.92 -29.21
C ASP A 16 -29.30 2.07 -27.74
N GLN A 17 -28.39 1.81 -26.79
CA GLN A 17 -28.61 2.04 -25.36
C GLN A 17 -28.63 3.53 -25.03
N ALA A 18 -27.67 4.29 -25.56
CA ALA A 18 -27.62 5.74 -25.41
C ALA A 18 -28.86 6.42 -25.98
N LYS A 19 -29.32 6.00 -27.17
CA LYS A 19 -30.53 6.53 -27.80
C LYS A 19 -31.79 6.20 -27.01
N LYS A 20 -31.91 4.96 -26.52
CA LYS A 20 -33.05 4.55 -25.70
C LYS A 20 -33.11 5.31 -24.36
N ALA A 21 -31.97 5.51 -23.71
CA ALA A 21 -31.88 6.27 -22.47
C ALA A 21 -32.25 7.75 -22.68
N LEU A 22 -31.80 8.36 -23.78
CA LEU A 22 -32.19 9.73 -24.14
C LEU A 22 -33.70 9.83 -24.47
N ASP A 23 -34.27 8.86 -25.17
CA ASP A 23 -35.70 8.85 -25.48
C ASP A 23 -36.56 8.70 -24.21
N GLU A 24 -36.13 7.86 -23.25
CA GLU A 24 -36.83 7.66 -21.98
C GLU A 24 -36.63 8.84 -20.99
N CYS A 25 -35.53 9.57 -21.10
CA CYS A 25 -35.21 10.72 -20.26
C CYS A 25 -35.56 12.08 -20.89
N GLY A 26 -36.26 12.10 -22.04
CA GLY A 26 -36.71 13.35 -22.68
C GLY A 26 -35.59 14.19 -23.29
N GLN A 27 -34.54 13.54 -23.81
CA GLN A 27 -33.32 14.14 -24.39
C GLN A 27 -32.44 14.92 -23.39
N ASP A 28 -32.66 14.69 -22.09
CA ASP A 28 -31.80 15.20 -21.01
C ASP A 28 -30.60 14.26 -20.79
N VAL A 29 -29.40 14.75 -21.08
CA VAL A 29 -28.15 13.96 -21.06
C VAL A 29 -27.78 13.53 -19.65
N ASP A 30 -27.93 14.41 -18.65
CA ASP A 30 -27.55 14.11 -17.26
C ASP A 30 -28.46 13.04 -16.67
N ARG A 31 -29.75 13.10 -17.03
CA ARG A 31 -30.74 12.11 -16.60
C ARG A 31 -30.55 10.77 -17.32
N ALA A 32 -30.23 10.80 -18.61
CA ALA A 32 -29.91 9.60 -19.39
C ALA A 32 -28.61 8.92 -18.90
N MET A 33 -27.61 9.70 -18.49
CA MET A 33 -26.35 9.20 -17.93
C MET A 33 -26.58 8.45 -16.61
N ASN A 34 -27.35 9.05 -15.69
CA ASN A 34 -27.72 8.41 -14.43
C ASN A 34 -28.57 7.15 -14.66
N TYR A 35 -29.50 7.20 -15.61
CA TYR A 35 -30.32 6.04 -15.98
C TYR A 35 -29.48 4.85 -16.49
N LEU A 36 -28.45 5.12 -17.30
CA LEU A 36 -27.55 4.08 -17.83
C LEU A 36 -26.61 3.50 -16.77
N LEU A 37 -26.15 4.33 -15.83
CA LEU A 37 -25.35 3.89 -14.69
C LEU A 37 -26.17 3.00 -13.74
N ASP A 38 -27.42 3.38 -13.47
CA ASP A 38 -28.34 2.58 -12.66
C ASP A 38 -28.73 1.27 -13.34
N ALA A 39 -28.89 1.26 -14.67
CA ALA A 39 -29.18 0.05 -15.44
C ALA A 39 -28.01 -0.95 -15.45
N SER A 40 -26.77 -0.46 -15.53
CA SER A 40 -25.54 -1.29 -15.49
C SER A 40 -25.32 -1.98 -14.14
N SER A 41 -25.89 -1.44 -13.05
CA SER A 41 -25.84 -2.05 -11.72
C SER A 41 -26.75 -3.28 -11.56
N ARG A 42 -27.61 -3.57 -12.55
CA ARG A 42 -28.52 -4.73 -12.56
C ARG A 42 -28.17 -5.69 -13.69
N SER A 43 -27.11 -6.48 -13.52
CA SER A 43 -26.94 -7.71 -14.31
C SER A 43 -27.77 -8.88 -13.72
N PRO A 44 -28.29 -9.78 -14.56
CA PRO A 44 -29.37 -10.69 -14.20
C PRO A 44 -28.86 -11.95 -13.48
N THR A 45 -29.24 -12.11 -12.22
CA THR A 45 -29.07 -13.38 -11.48
C THR A 45 -30.14 -14.39 -11.91
N ALA A 46 -29.71 -15.65 -12.05
CA ALA A 46 -30.48 -16.84 -12.41
C ALA A 46 -31.75 -17.09 -11.55
N PRO A 47 -32.70 -17.94 -12.01
CA PRO A 47 -34.09 -17.93 -11.54
C PRO A 47 -34.24 -18.61 -10.17
N ALA A 48 -34.99 -17.95 -9.28
CA ALA A 48 -35.39 -18.50 -7.99
C ALA A 48 -36.61 -19.44 -8.12
N PRO A 49 -36.72 -20.46 -7.25
CA PRO A 49 -37.80 -21.44 -7.28
C PRO A 49 -39.10 -20.87 -6.71
N SER A 50 -40.20 -21.36 -7.28
CA SER A 50 -41.60 -21.00 -7.05
C SER A 50 -42.20 -21.54 -5.76
N VAL A 51 -42.85 -20.68 -4.96
CA VAL A 51 -44.06 -20.96 -4.13
C VAL A 51 -44.77 -19.62 -3.79
N PRO A 52 -46.06 -19.60 -3.35
CA PRO A 52 -47.11 -18.84 -4.03
C PRO A 52 -47.65 -17.65 -3.22
N SER A 53 -48.38 -16.81 -3.93
CA SER A 53 -49.12 -15.63 -3.51
C SER A 53 -50.25 -15.91 -2.53
N GLU A 54 -50.45 -14.97 -1.59
CA GLU A 54 -51.73 -14.48 -1.02
C GLU A 54 -51.34 -13.31 -0.08
N ASP A 55 -52.05 -12.20 0.10
CA ASP A 55 -53.05 -11.42 -0.62
C ASP A 55 -53.23 -10.11 0.23
N GLN A 56 -53.81 -9.06 -0.36
CA GLN A 56 -54.49 -7.93 0.31
C GLN A 56 -53.70 -6.66 0.74
N SER A 57 -53.62 -5.74 -0.22
CA SER A 57 -54.38 -4.46 -0.24
C SER A 57 -54.47 -3.58 1.02
N ARG A 58 -53.97 -2.33 0.93
CA ARG A 58 -54.82 -1.17 1.27
C ARG A 58 -54.38 0.15 0.61
N ALA A 59 -55.40 0.86 0.16
CA ALA A 59 -55.40 2.02 -0.71
C ALA A 59 -55.16 3.37 -0.01
N LEU A 60 -54.75 4.34 -0.83
CA LEU A 60 -54.65 5.79 -0.58
C LEU A 60 -55.99 6.42 -0.16
N PRO A 61 -55.97 7.49 0.68
CA PRO A 61 -57.09 8.43 0.81
C PRO A 61 -56.92 9.71 -0.06
N PRO A 62 -58.02 10.46 -0.31
CA PRO A 62 -58.17 11.42 -1.42
C PRO A 62 -57.95 12.91 -1.00
N PRO A 63 -58.06 13.90 -1.93
CA PRO A 63 -57.58 15.27 -1.70
C PRO A 63 -58.62 16.19 -1.05
N VAL A 64 -58.15 17.22 -0.33
CA VAL A 64 -58.96 18.23 0.38
C VAL A 64 -59.08 19.54 -0.44
N PRO A 65 -60.26 20.18 -0.52
CA PRO A 65 -60.46 21.46 -1.21
C PRO A 65 -60.21 22.68 -0.31
N LYS A 66 -59.91 23.84 -0.94
CA LYS A 66 -59.70 25.16 -0.32
C LYS A 66 -61.02 25.89 -0.05
N GLN A 67 -61.17 26.51 1.12
CA GLN A 67 -61.53 27.93 1.37
C GLN A 67 -62.28 28.13 2.71
N GLY A 68 -61.93 29.22 3.42
CA GLY A 68 -62.82 29.91 4.36
C GLY A 68 -62.19 30.22 5.72
N MET A 69 -61.71 31.45 5.90
CA MET A 69 -61.36 32.02 7.21
C MET A 69 -62.60 32.21 8.08
N GLN A 70 -62.51 31.86 9.36
CA GLN A 70 -63.07 32.64 10.47
C GLN A 70 -62.38 32.24 11.77
N ASP A 71 -61.89 33.27 12.47
CA ASP A 71 -61.21 33.21 13.75
C ASP A 71 -62.14 32.68 14.85
N ASP A 72 -61.68 31.66 15.57
CA ASP A 72 -61.94 31.48 17.00
C ASP A 72 -60.64 30.90 17.60
N GLU A 73 -59.97 31.71 18.41
CA GLU A 73 -58.71 31.36 19.08
C GLU A 73 -58.95 30.21 20.06
N ASP A 74 -58.43 29.03 19.72
CA ASP A 74 -58.61 27.81 20.50
C ASP A 74 -57.71 27.81 21.76
N PRO A 75 -58.26 27.94 22.99
CA PRO A 75 -57.48 28.01 24.22
C PRO A 75 -56.77 26.69 24.54
N GLU A 76 -57.16 25.58 23.90
CA GLU A 76 -56.47 24.29 23.99
C GLU A 76 -55.15 24.29 23.21
N LEU A 77 -55.07 25.01 22.09
CA LEU A 77 -53.87 25.10 21.26
C LEU A 77 -52.77 25.93 21.94
N GLN A 78 -53.14 27.03 22.64
CA GLN A 78 -52.20 27.79 23.45
C GLN A 78 -51.72 27.00 24.67
N LYS A 79 -52.57 26.17 25.28
CA LYS A 79 -52.19 25.30 26.40
C LYS A 79 -51.25 24.18 25.95
N ALA A 80 -51.44 23.64 24.74
CA ALA A 80 -50.55 22.65 24.14
C ALA A 80 -49.19 23.26 23.74
N MET A 81 -49.15 24.49 23.23
CA MET A 81 -47.89 25.19 22.95
C MET A 81 -47.13 25.57 24.23
N ALA A 82 -47.83 26.00 25.28
CA ALA A 82 -47.23 26.29 26.57
C ALA A 82 -46.69 25.03 27.27
N ALA A 83 -47.35 23.88 27.11
CA ALA A 83 -46.86 22.59 27.60
C ALA A 83 -45.63 22.11 26.81
N SER A 84 -45.60 22.32 25.48
CA SER A 84 -44.45 21.95 24.65
C SER A 84 -43.20 22.80 24.92
N MET A 85 -43.36 24.05 25.38
CA MET A 85 -42.23 24.91 25.79
C MET A 85 -41.81 24.75 27.26
N ALA A 86 -42.62 24.10 28.11
CA ALA A 86 -42.32 23.91 29.53
C ALA A 86 -41.46 22.66 29.82
N ASP A 87 -41.40 21.69 28.89
CA ASP A 87 -40.61 20.45 29.04
C ASP A 87 -39.15 20.55 28.54
N HIS A 88 -38.69 21.74 28.12
CA HIS A 88 -37.26 22.03 27.97
C HIS A 88 -36.70 22.68 29.24
N LYS A 89 -36.57 21.86 30.29
CA LYS A 89 -35.62 22.13 31.38
C LYS A 89 -34.23 21.66 30.93
N PRO A 90 -33.18 22.50 31.03
CA PRO A 90 -31.87 22.22 30.46
C PRO A 90 -31.21 21.07 31.22
N SER A 91 -31.17 19.91 30.59
CA SER A 91 -30.56 18.70 31.15
C SER A 91 -29.56 18.16 30.12
N GLN A 92 -28.32 18.61 30.24
CA GLN A 92 -27.11 18.00 29.66
C GLN A 92 -27.02 17.89 28.13
N ASP A 93 -26.70 19.00 27.47
CA ASP A 93 -26.14 19.05 26.11
C ASP A 93 -24.63 18.74 26.04
N SER A 94 -24.06 18.04 27.02
CA SER A 94 -22.61 17.75 27.02
C SER A 94 -22.18 16.67 26.01
N LYS A 95 -23.12 16.01 25.32
CA LYS A 95 -22.81 15.00 24.28
C LYS A 95 -22.86 15.56 22.86
N ALA A 96 -23.83 16.43 22.56
CA ALA A 96 -23.92 17.07 21.25
C ALA A 96 -22.82 18.13 21.08
N GLU A 97 -22.48 18.86 22.15
CA GLU A 97 -21.32 19.76 22.14
C GLU A 97 -20.00 18.99 22.05
N SER A 98 -19.85 17.81 22.67
CA SER A 98 -18.60 17.04 22.54
C SER A 98 -18.41 16.43 21.15
N GLU A 99 -19.48 15.99 20.50
CA GLU A 99 -19.42 15.49 19.12
C GLU A 99 -19.14 16.63 18.15
N ASN A 100 -19.75 17.81 18.36
CA ASN A 100 -19.50 18.99 17.53
C ASN A 100 -18.10 19.58 17.78
N GLU A 101 -17.58 19.53 19.02
CA GLU A 101 -16.19 19.88 19.34
C GLU A 101 -15.19 18.85 18.80
N GLN A 102 -15.52 17.56 18.81
CA GLN A 102 -14.70 16.52 18.16
C GLN A 102 -14.71 16.67 16.65
N LEU A 103 -15.87 16.94 16.03
CA LEU A 103 -15.96 17.24 14.60
C LEU A 103 -15.22 18.52 14.26
N MET A 104 -15.34 19.59 15.06
CA MET A 104 -14.57 20.82 14.86
C MET A 104 -13.07 20.62 15.08
N ARG A 105 -12.64 19.74 16.01
CA ARG A 105 -11.22 19.37 16.14
C ARG A 105 -10.73 18.56 14.96
N VAL A 106 -11.48 17.55 14.50
CA VAL A 106 -11.12 16.74 13.33
C VAL A 106 -11.08 17.62 12.07
N LEU A 107 -12.01 18.55 11.91
CA LEU A 107 -12.00 19.51 10.81
C LEU A 107 -10.85 20.51 10.96
N ALA A 108 -10.54 21.00 12.15
CA ALA A 108 -9.39 21.86 12.38
C ALA A 108 -8.06 21.13 12.16
N GLU A 109 -7.95 19.86 12.53
CA GLU A 109 -6.79 19.00 12.27
C GLU A 109 -6.68 18.66 10.77
N SER A 110 -7.80 18.42 10.07
CA SER A 110 -7.82 18.28 8.61
C SER A 110 -7.37 19.56 7.90
N VAL A 111 -7.89 20.73 8.31
CA VAL A 111 -7.51 22.02 7.71
C VAL A 111 -6.07 22.38 8.08
N GLN A 112 -5.61 22.09 9.29
CA GLN A 112 -4.21 22.31 9.69
C GLN A 112 -3.26 21.35 8.96
N SER A 113 -3.63 20.07 8.81
CA SER A 113 -2.81 19.12 8.04
C SER A 113 -2.78 19.46 6.55
N GLU A 114 -3.88 19.97 5.99
CA GLU A 114 -3.95 20.44 4.61
C GLU A 114 -3.12 21.71 4.40
N THR A 115 -3.23 22.71 5.29
CA THR A 115 -2.40 23.93 5.24
C THR A 115 -0.91 23.64 5.48
N HIS A 116 -0.57 22.68 6.35
CA HIS A 116 0.82 22.21 6.49
C HIS A 116 1.31 21.48 5.23
N ARG A 117 0.47 20.68 4.56
CA ARG A 117 0.80 20.04 3.28
C ARG A 117 1.02 21.06 2.16
N GLU A 118 0.18 22.09 2.07
CA GLU A 118 0.33 23.16 1.08
C GLU A 118 1.60 23.99 1.30
N ALA A 119 1.92 24.32 2.56
CA ALA A 119 3.16 25.01 2.90
C ALA A 119 4.40 24.17 2.55
N ASN A 120 4.38 22.86 2.85
CA ASN A 120 5.45 21.94 2.48
C ASN A 120 5.58 21.80 0.96
N LEU A 121 4.47 21.81 0.21
CA LEU A 121 4.51 21.77 -1.25
C LEU A 121 5.14 23.05 -1.83
N ALA A 122 4.82 24.23 -1.29
CA ALA A 122 5.43 25.49 -1.71
C ALA A 122 6.95 25.53 -1.42
N GLU A 123 7.39 25.01 -0.26
CA GLU A 123 8.81 24.88 0.05
C GLU A 123 9.50 23.82 -0.83
N SER A 124 8.81 22.70 -1.11
CA SER A 124 9.27 21.63 -2.01
C SER A 124 9.43 22.13 -3.44
N LEU A 125 8.53 22.99 -3.93
CA LEU A 125 8.68 23.64 -5.24
C LEU A 125 9.88 24.59 -5.28
N GLY A 126 10.26 25.17 -4.13
CA GLY A 126 11.49 25.94 -3.98
C GLY A 126 12.78 25.12 -4.18
N SER A 127 12.72 23.79 -3.99
CA SER A 127 13.84 22.88 -4.25
C SER A 127 14.10 22.63 -5.75
N LEU A 128 13.14 22.91 -6.62
CA LEU A 128 13.26 22.65 -8.07
C LEU A 128 14.36 23.49 -8.75
N ASN A 129 14.67 24.66 -8.20
CA ASN A 129 15.72 25.55 -8.69
C ASN A 129 17.08 25.29 -8.01
N GLN A 130 17.14 24.37 -7.06
CA GLN A 130 18.38 24.03 -6.37
C GLN A 130 19.21 23.05 -7.20
N ARG A 131 20.53 23.13 -7.03
CA ARG A 131 21.46 22.18 -7.62
C ARG A 131 21.46 20.89 -6.81
N ARG A 132 21.51 19.76 -7.52
CA ARG A 132 21.70 18.43 -6.96
C ARG A 132 22.93 18.38 -6.05
N THR A 133 22.79 17.76 -4.89
CA THR A 133 23.91 17.41 -4.01
C THR A 133 24.87 16.49 -4.77
N GLN A 134 26.18 16.76 -4.73
CA GLN A 134 27.16 15.99 -5.48
C GLN A 134 27.08 14.50 -5.10
N GLY A 135 26.75 13.63 -6.08
CA GLY A 135 26.61 12.19 -5.86
C GLY A 135 25.30 11.73 -5.22
N GLY A 136 24.46 12.64 -4.71
CA GLY A 136 23.12 12.30 -4.19
C GLY A 136 22.10 12.07 -5.30
N PRO A 137 20.98 11.37 -5.09
CA PRO A 137 19.95 11.16 -6.10
C PRO A 137 19.17 12.45 -6.41
N VAL A 138 18.58 12.53 -7.61
CA VAL A 138 17.54 13.53 -7.93
C VAL A 138 16.25 13.12 -7.21
N ALA A 139 15.65 14.04 -6.46
CA ALA A 139 14.42 13.76 -5.72
C ALA A 139 13.19 13.87 -6.61
N LEU A 140 12.27 12.92 -6.49
CA LEU A 140 10.99 12.94 -7.20
C LEU A 140 9.91 13.65 -6.39
N LEU A 141 9.17 14.54 -7.06
CA LEU A 141 8.05 15.29 -6.50
C LEU A 141 6.75 14.97 -7.25
N SER A 142 5.63 15.02 -6.54
CA SER A 142 4.30 14.96 -7.15
C SER A 142 3.63 16.32 -7.07
N ASN A 143 2.95 16.72 -8.15
CA ASN A 143 2.09 17.92 -8.16
C ASN A 143 0.86 17.77 -7.25
N VAL A 144 0.47 16.53 -6.96
CA VAL A 144 -0.68 16.20 -6.12
C VAL A 144 -0.14 15.47 -4.88
N PRO A 145 -0.35 15.99 -3.66
CA PRO A 145 0.16 15.39 -2.42
C PRO A 145 -0.26 13.93 -2.23
N VAL A 146 -1.49 13.59 -2.64
CA VAL A 146 -2.05 12.23 -2.58
C VAL A 146 -1.22 11.21 -3.40
N HIS A 147 -0.44 11.67 -4.37
CA HIS A 147 0.44 10.83 -5.20
C HIS A 147 1.92 10.91 -4.83
N ALA A 148 2.27 11.54 -3.71
CA ALA A 148 3.66 11.55 -3.22
C ALA A 148 4.21 10.12 -3.00
N VAL A 149 3.34 9.17 -2.64
CA VAL A 149 3.70 7.75 -2.52
C VAL A 149 4.23 7.17 -3.83
N VAL A 150 3.60 7.51 -4.97
CA VAL A 150 4.04 7.05 -6.30
C VAL A 150 5.44 7.58 -6.60
N ALA A 151 5.72 8.82 -6.19
CA ALA A 151 7.05 9.41 -6.33
C ALA A 151 8.12 8.63 -5.57
N LEU A 152 7.84 8.32 -4.31
CA LEU A 152 8.76 7.56 -3.47
C LEU A 152 8.91 6.12 -3.96
N ALA A 153 7.83 5.50 -4.45
CA ALA A 153 7.87 4.16 -5.03
C ALA A 153 8.79 4.10 -6.26
N LEU A 154 8.66 5.08 -7.18
CA LEU A 154 9.54 5.19 -8.35
C LEU A 154 10.98 5.55 -7.97
N GLN A 155 11.18 6.36 -6.93
CA GLN A 155 12.50 6.71 -6.39
C GLN A 155 13.22 5.46 -5.86
N ILE A 156 12.50 4.63 -5.09
CA ILE A 156 13.02 3.38 -4.53
C ILE A 156 13.31 2.38 -5.65
N LEU A 157 12.43 2.26 -6.63
CA LEU A 157 12.65 1.38 -7.78
C LEU A 157 13.87 1.81 -8.61
N TYR A 158 14.10 3.11 -8.78
CA TYR A 158 15.29 3.64 -9.45
C TYR A 158 16.58 3.30 -8.70
N ALA A 159 16.54 3.25 -7.37
CA ALA A 159 17.71 2.90 -6.55
C ALA A 159 18.11 1.42 -6.71
N VAL A 160 17.22 0.56 -7.22
CA VAL A 160 17.51 -0.85 -7.52
C VAL A 160 18.24 -0.93 -8.87
N PRO A 161 19.54 -1.30 -8.91
CA PRO A 161 20.33 -1.24 -10.15
C PRO A 161 19.75 -2.05 -11.31
N GLN A 162 19.24 -3.25 -11.03
CA GLN A 162 18.65 -4.15 -12.03
C GLN A 162 17.36 -3.58 -12.62
N ALA A 163 16.48 -3.01 -11.80
CA ALA A 163 15.25 -2.37 -12.26
C ALA A 163 15.56 -1.12 -13.09
N ARG A 164 16.48 -0.28 -12.60
CA ARG A 164 16.96 0.91 -13.27
C ARG A 164 17.52 0.59 -14.65
N GLU A 165 18.44 -0.37 -14.76
CA GLU A 165 19.03 -0.76 -16.05
C GLU A 165 17.96 -1.32 -17.00
N ALA A 166 17.06 -2.18 -16.51
CA ALA A 166 16.02 -2.77 -17.33
C ALA A 166 15.06 -1.72 -17.92
N ILE A 167 14.62 -0.75 -17.11
CA ILE A 167 13.73 0.32 -17.57
C ILE A 167 14.48 1.28 -18.50
N LEU A 168 15.72 1.66 -18.18
CA LEU A 168 16.54 2.51 -19.04
C LEU A 168 16.85 1.83 -20.38
N SER A 169 17.07 0.51 -20.39
CA SER A 169 17.37 -0.28 -21.60
C SER A 169 16.14 -0.75 -22.37
N PHE A 170 14.95 -0.25 -22.03
CA PHE A 170 13.73 -0.60 -22.73
C PHE A 170 13.86 -0.28 -24.23
N PRO A 171 13.73 -1.29 -25.12
CA PRO A 171 14.28 -1.19 -26.48
C PRO A 171 13.32 -0.55 -27.51
N LEU A 172 12.08 -0.21 -27.12
CA LEU A 172 11.16 0.50 -28.01
C LEU A 172 11.49 1.99 -28.01
N SER A 173 12.03 2.47 -29.12
CA SER A 173 12.43 3.87 -29.29
C SER A 173 11.26 4.83 -29.06
N GLU A 174 11.53 5.86 -28.26
CA GLU A 174 10.63 6.99 -28.03
C GLU A 174 11.12 8.17 -28.88
N SER A 175 10.25 8.74 -29.73
CA SER A 175 10.56 9.98 -30.46
C SER A 175 10.14 11.19 -29.66
N ILE A 176 11.02 11.62 -28.75
CA ILE A 176 10.85 12.86 -27.96
C ILE A 176 11.40 14.02 -28.78
N THR A 177 10.54 15.00 -29.07
CA THR A 177 10.89 16.20 -29.82
C THR A 177 11.31 17.37 -28.94
N SER A 178 10.84 17.42 -27.69
CA SER A 178 11.27 18.42 -26.68
C SER A 178 10.94 17.97 -25.25
N LEU A 179 11.82 18.36 -24.30
CA LEU A 179 11.65 18.24 -22.84
C LEU A 179 11.55 19.61 -22.15
N ASP A 180 11.12 20.65 -22.86
CA ASP A 180 11.07 22.01 -22.31
C ASP A 180 10.23 22.06 -21.02
N GLN A 181 10.87 22.42 -19.91
CA GLN A 181 10.26 22.47 -18.56
C GLN A 181 9.69 21.13 -18.07
N TYR A 182 10.22 20.01 -18.57
CA TYR A 182 9.86 18.67 -18.10
C TYR A 182 10.09 18.51 -16.58
N TRP A 183 11.20 19.04 -16.06
CA TRP A 183 11.54 19.00 -14.63
C TRP A 183 10.47 19.63 -13.73
N SER A 184 9.71 20.60 -14.22
CA SER A 184 8.62 21.24 -13.48
C SER A 184 7.28 20.50 -13.64
N GLY A 185 7.28 19.33 -14.30
CA GLY A 185 6.12 18.47 -14.45
C GLY A 185 5.31 18.73 -15.71
N LYS A 186 5.86 19.42 -16.71
CA LYS A 186 5.21 19.50 -18.03
C LYS A 186 5.39 18.18 -18.79
N PRO A 187 4.36 17.73 -19.54
CA PRO A 187 4.47 16.51 -20.33
C PRO A 187 5.50 16.68 -21.44
N ALA A 188 6.22 15.61 -21.74
CA ALA A 188 7.18 15.60 -22.85
C ALA A 188 6.45 15.72 -24.20
N HIS A 189 7.02 16.48 -25.14
CA HIS A 189 6.52 16.51 -26.51
C HIS A 189 6.98 15.26 -27.25
N ARG A 190 6.02 14.44 -27.67
CA ARG A 190 6.24 13.14 -28.30
C ARG A 190 5.63 13.10 -29.69
N GLU A 191 6.39 12.63 -30.66
CA GLU A 191 5.82 12.13 -31.92
C GLU A 191 5.33 10.70 -31.66
N ARG A 192 4.05 10.42 -31.90
CA ARG A 192 3.51 9.06 -31.79
C ARG A 192 3.97 8.24 -32.99
N SER A 193 5.10 7.55 -32.90
CA SER A 193 5.41 6.42 -33.79
C SER A 193 5.06 5.11 -33.08
N MET A 194 3.78 4.74 -33.14
CA MET A 194 3.25 3.47 -32.59
C MET A 194 3.11 2.39 -33.68
N ASP A 195 3.85 2.52 -34.77
CA ASP A 195 3.70 1.63 -35.92
C ASP A 195 3.99 0.18 -35.52
N GLY A 196 3.00 -0.68 -35.74
CA GLY A 196 3.04 -2.12 -35.45
C GLY A 196 2.88 -2.50 -33.97
N ILE A 197 2.54 -1.58 -33.06
CA ILE A 197 2.22 -1.91 -31.66
C ILE A 197 0.71 -2.18 -31.57
N PRO A 198 0.28 -3.33 -31.04
CA PRO A 198 -1.14 -3.63 -30.84
C PRO A 198 -1.84 -2.55 -30.02
N SER A 199 -3.05 -2.14 -30.40
CA SER A 199 -3.78 -1.05 -29.72
C SER A 199 -3.95 -1.27 -28.21
N HIS A 200 -4.13 -2.52 -27.79
CA HIS A 200 -4.28 -2.89 -26.38
C HIS A 200 -2.98 -2.77 -25.55
N GLN A 201 -1.82 -2.65 -26.19
CA GLN A 201 -0.50 -2.49 -25.54
C GLN A 201 0.03 -1.05 -25.61
N GLN A 202 -0.62 -0.15 -26.37
CA GLN A 202 -0.13 1.21 -26.59
C GLN A 202 -0.07 2.02 -25.29
N PHE A 203 -1.00 1.78 -24.36
CA PHE A 203 -1.00 2.43 -23.06
C PHE A 203 0.21 1.99 -22.22
N GLN A 204 0.45 0.68 -22.13
CA GLN A 204 1.52 0.06 -21.36
C GLN A 204 2.90 0.48 -21.88
N VAL A 205 3.10 0.45 -23.21
CA VAL A 205 4.34 0.93 -23.84
C VAL A 205 4.54 2.40 -23.53
N GLY A 206 3.49 3.21 -23.72
CA GLY A 206 3.56 4.64 -23.44
C GLY A 206 3.93 4.93 -21.99
N TRP A 207 3.35 4.19 -21.03
CA TRP A 207 3.65 4.36 -19.61
C TRP A 207 5.12 4.04 -19.27
N ILE A 208 5.65 2.90 -19.75
CA ILE A 208 7.06 2.54 -19.53
C ILE A 208 8.01 3.58 -20.14
N GLN A 209 7.72 4.06 -21.35
CA GLN A 209 8.51 5.11 -22.00
C GLN A 209 8.54 6.41 -21.18
N ARG A 210 7.41 6.79 -20.53
CA ARG A 210 7.42 7.94 -19.61
C ARG A 210 8.31 7.72 -18.40
N VAL A 211 8.29 6.51 -17.82
CA VAL A 211 9.18 6.15 -16.69
C VAL A 211 10.64 6.10 -17.15
N GLN A 212 10.92 5.60 -18.36
CA GLN A 212 12.25 5.60 -18.97
C GLN A 212 12.78 7.04 -19.16
N THR A 213 11.94 7.96 -19.66
CA THR A 213 12.26 9.39 -19.77
C THR A 213 12.59 10.00 -18.41
N LEU A 214 11.75 9.72 -17.40
CA LEU A 214 11.98 10.18 -16.03
C LEU A 214 13.32 9.68 -15.49
N TYR A 215 13.62 8.39 -15.65
CA TYR A 215 14.86 7.79 -15.16
C TYR A 215 16.10 8.33 -15.88
N THR A 216 15.97 8.64 -17.18
CA THR A 216 17.01 9.33 -17.95
C THR A 216 17.27 10.73 -17.38
N MET A 217 16.20 11.45 -17.01
CA MET A 217 16.31 12.75 -16.35
C MET A 217 16.97 12.63 -14.97
N MET A 218 16.60 11.64 -14.16
CA MET A 218 17.24 11.39 -12.86
C MET A 218 18.73 11.07 -12.97
N GLN A 219 19.12 10.33 -14.01
CA GLN A 219 20.52 9.93 -14.22
C GLN A 219 21.41 11.12 -14.61
N HIS A 220 20.91 12.04 -15.44
CA HIS A 220 21.73 13.06 -16.09
C HIS A 220 21.48 14.50 -15.62
N SER A 221 20.37 14.79 -14.93
CA SER A 221 20.06 16.15 -14.50
C SER A 221 20.97 16.64 -13.36
N LEU A 222 21.30 17.93 -13.41
CA LEU A 222 21.98 18.68 -12.36
C LEU A 222 21.01 19.31 -11.35
N ARG A 223 19.69 19.22 -11.59
CA ARG A 223 18.66 19.75 -10.68
C ARG A 223 18.47 18.85 -9.47
N ALA A 224 18.14 19.44 -8.33
CA ALA A 224 17.91 18.70 -7.09
C ALA A 224 16.64 17.84 -7.15
N ALA A 225 15.60 18.30 -7.84
CA ALA A 225 14.32 17.61 -7.91
C ALA A 225 13.66 17.67 -9.30
N VAL A 226 12.80 16.69 -9.58
CA VAL A 226 11.98 16.57 -10.79
C VAL A 226 10.55 16.22 -10.41
N VAL A 227 9.58 16.87 -11.05
CA VAL A 227 8.15 16.65 -10.83
C VAL A 227 7.59 15.58 -11.78
N LEU A 228 6.77 14.67 -11.26
CA LEU A 228 6.21 13.50 -11.95
C LEU A 228 5.06 13.76 -12.92
N GLY A 229 4.79 15.02 -13.30
CA GLY A 229 3.57 15.37 -14.05
C GLY A 229 3.35 14.51 -15.29
N ASP A 230 4.39 14.30 -16.10
CA ASP A 230 4.32 13.47 -17.31
C ASP A 230 3.98 12.00 -17.01
N VAL A 231 4.54 11.41 -15.94
CA VAL A 231 4.28 10.02 -15.58
C VAL A 231 2.86 9.86 -15.02
N MET A 232 2.42 10.83 -14.22
CA MET A 232 1.09 10.81 -13.60
C MET A 232 -0.04 10.80 -14.64
N ASP A 233 0.12 11.45 -15.78
CA ASP A 233 -0.87 11.43 -16.87
C ASP A 233 -1.23 10.02 -17.37
N ASN A 234 -0.33 9.04 -17.18
CA ASN A 234 -0.47 7.67 -17.66
C ASN A 234 -0.51 6.63 -16.52
N VAL A 235 -0.70 7.03 -15.27
CA VAL A 235 -0.88 6.08 -14.16
C VAL A 235 -2.24 5.38 -14.30
N PRO A 236 -2.35 4.07 -14.02
CA PRO A 236 -3.63 3.36 -14.05
C PRO A 236 -4.69 4.00 -13.16
N GLN A 237 -5.94 4.06 -13.63
CA GLN A 237 -7.07 4.69 -12.90
C GLN A 237 -7.31 4.07 -11.52
N GLU A 238 -7.02 2.78 -11.36
CA GLU A 238 -7.18 2.06 -10.10
C GLU A 238 -6.27 2.64 -8.99
N VAL A 239 -5.04 3.02 -9.34
CA VAL A 239 -4.10 3.67 -8.42
C VAL A 239 -4.65 5.04 -7.99
N PHE A 240 -5.25 5.79 -8.92
CA PHE A 240 -5.90 7.06 -8.61
C PHE A 240 -7.11 6.89 -7.68
N LEU A 241 -7.94 5.89 -7.94
CA LEU A 241 -9.11 5.58 -7.13
C LEU A 241 -8.73 5.15 -5.71
N LEU A 242 -7.71 4.31 -5.56
CA LEU A 242 -7.21 3.91 -4.24
C LEU A 242 -6.60 5.08 -3.47
N ALA A 243 -5.78 5.89 -4.14
CA ALA A 243 -5.14 7.04 -3.51
C ALA A 243 -6.19 8.09 -3.08
N SER A 244 -7.18 8.39 -3.94
CA SER A 244 -8.27 9.32 -3.62
C SER A 244 -9.20 8.82 -2.50
N ARG A 245 -9.31 7.51 -2.30
CA ARG A 245 -10.05 6.90 -1.20
C ARG A 245 -9.24 6.77 0.09
N ASN A 246 -7.99 7.25 0.11
CA ASN A 246 -7.05 7.05 1.22
C ASN A 246 -6.94 5.57 1.62
N ALA A 247 -6.88 4.67 0.62
CA ALA A 247 -6.66 3.25 0.87
C ALA A 247 -5.34 3.01 1.61
N ASP A 248 -5.23 1.85 2.27
CA ASP A 248 -4.02 1.45 2.98
C ASP A 248 -2.80 1.47 2.04
N LEU A 249 -1.69 1.98 2.56
CA LEU A 249 -0.46 2.18 1.79
C LEU A 249 0.07 0.90 1.12
N PRO A 250 0.09 -0.29 1.78
CA PRO A 250 0.47 -1.54 1.14
C PRO A 250 -0.39 -1.89 -0.09
N ALA A 251 -1.71 -1.68 -0.02
CA ALA A 251 -2.62 -1.98 -1.12
C ALA A 251 -2.40 -1.05 -2.32
N LEU A 252 -2.13 0.23 -2.07
CA LEU A 252 -1.80 1.19 -3.13
C LEU A 252 -0.49 0.82 -3.84
N LEU A 253 0.54 0.45 -3.07
CA LEU A 253 1.85 0.04 -3.61
C LEU A 253 1.76 -1.26 -4.41
N GLU A 254 1.00 -2.23 -3.91
CA GLU A 254 0.73 -3.50 -4.59
C GLU A 254 0.13 -3.27 -5.98
N VAL A 255 -1.00 -2.56 -6.07
CA VAL A 255 -1.65 -2.28 -7.37
C VAL A 255 -0.74 -1.46 -8.30
N PHE A 256 0.01 -0.50 -7.76
CA PHE A 256 0.94 0.30 -8.55
C PHE A 256 2.06 -0.54 -9.18
N PHE A 257 2.76 -1.34 -8.37
CA PHE A 257 3.87 -2.16 -8.84
C PHE A 257 3.39 -3.33 -9.70
N GLU A 258 2.27 -3.97 -9.36
CA GLU A 258 1.68 -5.01 -10.21
C GLU A 258 1.35 -4.47 -11.60
N SER A 259 0.73 -3.29 -11.67
CA SER A 259 0.43 -2.65 -12.95
C SER A 259 1.70 -2.35 -13.74
N LEU A 260 2.73 -1.78 -13.10
CA LEU A 260 3.99 -1.40 -13.76
C LEU A 260 4.76 -2.64 -14.26
N VAL A 261 4.86 -3.67 -13.42
CA VAL A 261 5.51 -4.93 -13.76
C VAL A 261 4.75 -5.64 -14.87
N HIS A 262 3.41 -5.67 -14.80
CA HIS A 262 2.58 -6.27 -15.85
C HIS A 262 2.76 -5.53 -17.17
N ALA A 263 2.73 -4.19 -17.17
CA ALA A 263 3.03 -3.40 -18.36
C ALA A 263 4.41 -3.76 -18.94
N TYR A 264 5.44 -3.86 -18.11
CA TYR A 264 6.80 -4.19 -18.54
C TYR A 264 6.90 -5.60 -19.13
N VAL A 265 6.39 -6.61 -18.43
CA VAL A 265 6.43 -8.01 -18.85
C VAL A 265 5.60 -8.24 -20.13
N ASP A 266 4.47 -7.57 -20.29
CA ASP A 266 3.60 -7.73 -21.46
C ASP A 266 4.15 -7.09 -22.74
N THR A 267 4.89 -5.99 -22.61
CA THR A 267 5.38 -5.21 -23.76
C THR A 267 6.75 -5.69 -24.27
N MET A 268 7.56 -6.28 -23.39
CA MET A 268 8.89 -6.77 -23.74
C MET A 268 8.90 -7.87 -24.82
N PRO A 269 8.00 -8.86 -24.85
CA PRO A 269 7.94 -9.85 -25.92
C PRO A 269 7.78 -9.20 -27.30
N THR A 270 6.89 -8.21 -27.41
CA THR A 270 6.68 -7.45 -28.66
C THR A 270 7.94 -6.69 -29.07
N ALA A 271 8.68 -6.15 -28.11
CA ALA A 271 9.93 -5.46 -28.37
C ALA A 271 11.05 -6.43 -28.80
N ILE A 272 11.16 -7.59 -28.14
CA ILE A 272 12.10 -8.66 -28.46
C ILE A 272 11.84 -9.23 -29.87
N ASP A 273 10.58 -9.45 -30.23
CA ASP A 273 10.21 -9.95 -31.56
C ASP A 273 10.60 -8.99 -32.69
N ARG A 274 10.58 -7.68 -32.44
CA ARG A 274 11.05 -6.67 -33.40
C ARG A 274 12.57 -6.71 -33.60
N ILE A 275 13.32 -6.83 -32.51
CA ILE A 275 14.80 -6.84 -32.56
C ILE A 275 15.31 -8.12 -33.22
N THR A 276 14.65 -9.25 -32.97
CA THR A 276 15.12 -10.59 -33.38
C THR A 276 14.67 -11.03 -34.78
N GLY A 277 14.02 -10.15 -35.56
CA GLY A 277 13.45 -10.51 -36.86
C GLY A 277 14.46 -11.11 -37.87
N THR A 278 14.11 -12.29 -38.43
CA THR A 278 14.61 -12.97 -39.67
C THR A 278 15.43 -14.29 -39.61
N SER A 279 15.48 -15.04 -38.52
CA SER A 279 15.95 -16.45 -38.55
C SER A 279 15.03 -17.38 -37.76
N ARG A 280 14.94 -18.68 -38.08
CA ARG A 280 13.76 -19.53 -37.79
C ARG A 280 13.89 -20.59 -36.68
N THR A 281 15.07 -20.87 -36.13
CA THR A 281 15.22 -21.92 -35.08
C THR A 281 16.12 -21.51 -33.92
N GLU A 282 17.35 -21.04 -34.16
CA GLU A 282 18.22 -20.53 -33.07
C GLU A 282 17.66 -19.26 -32.40
N THR A 283 16.86 -18.47 -33.13
CA THR A 283 16.19 -17.28 -32.58
C THR A 283 15.03 -17.63 -31.66
N VAL A 284 14.44 -18.84 -31.73
CA VAL A 284 13.27 -19.19 -30.91
C VAL A 284 13.70 -19.53 -29.49
N SER A 285 14.77 -20.32 -29.33
CA SER A 285 15.34 -20.62 -28.01
C SER A 285 15.93 -19.38 -27.35
N LEU A 286 16.61 -18.51 -28.12
CA LEU A 286 17.11 -17.24 -27.62
C LEU A 286 15.96 -16.29 -27.21
N ARG A 287 14.86 -16.27 -27.97
CA ARG A 287 13.65 -15.50 -27.60
C ARG A 287 12.99 -16.03 -26.34
N SER A 288 12.81 -17.35 -26.22
CA SER A 288 12.24 -17.92 -25.00
C SER A 288 13.11 -17.65 -23.79
N GLN A 289 14.44 -17.71 -23.93
CA GLN A 289 15.38 -17.39 -22.86
C GLN A 289 15.34 -15.90 -22.49
N ALA A 290 15.25 -15.01 -23.49
CA ALA A 290 15.10 -13.57 -23.26
C ALA A 290 13.79 -13.24 -22.53
N ASN A 291 12.67 -13.83 -22.96
CA ASN A 291 11.37 -13.66 -22.31
C ASN A 291 11.39 -14.21 -20.87
N ALA A 292 12.01 -15.38 -20.63
CA ALA A 292 12.17 -15.92 -19.29
C ALA A 292 13.00 -15.01 -18.39
N LYS A 293 14.06 -14.38 -18.94
CA LYS A 293 14.90 -13.41 -18.21
C LYS A 293 14.12 -12.12 -17.87
N VAL A 294 13.23 -11.68 -18.75
CA VAL A 294 12.36 -10.53 -18.50
C VAL A 294 11.38 -10.83 -17.37
N ALA A 295 10.73 -11.99 -17.39
CA ALA A 295 9.81 -12.39 -16.32
C ALA A 295 10.55 -12.52 -14.98
N SER A 296 11.73 -13.15 -14.97
CA SER A 296 12.53 -13.35 -13.76
C SER A 296 13.12 -12.07 -13.18
N LEU A 297 12.99 -10.92 -13.84
CA LEU A 297 13.48 -9.66 -13.30
C LEU A 297 12.64 -9.22 -12.09
N PHE A 298 11.32 -9.29 -12.21
CA PHE A 298 10.37 -8.79 -11.19
C PHE A 298 9.46 -9.88 -10.63
N GLN A 299 9.28 -11.01 -11.32
CA GLN A 299 8.34 -12.05 -10.90
C GLN A 299 9.06 -13.22 -10.22
N SER A 300 8.59 -13.56 -9.02
CA SER A 300 8.97 -14.78 -8.31
C SER A 300 7.89 -15.84 -8.48
N TYR A 301 8.29 -17.11 -8.45
CA TYR A 301 7.40 -18.26 -8.56
C TYR A 301 7.57 -19.14 -7.33
N ALA A 302 6.46 -19.74 -6.90
CA ALA A 302 6.45 -20.70 -5.81
C ALA A 302 5.67 -21.96 -6.23
N ALA A 303 5.88 -23.04 -5.48
CA ALA A 303 5.14 -24.28 -5.63
C ALA A 303 4.82 -24.85 -4.24
N VAL A 304 3.76 -25.64 -4.17
CA VAL A 304 3.36 -26.32 -2.95
C VAL A 304 4.43 -27.34 -2.54
N ALA A 305 4.91 -27.22 -1.31
CA ALA A 305 5.90 -28.10 -0.71
C ALA A 305 5.33 -29.52 -0.56
N LEU A 306 6.19 -30.51 -0.71
CA LEU A 306 5.82 -31.91 -0.59
C LEU A 306 5.86 -32.35 0.88
N PRO A 307 4.90 -33.17 1.34
CA PRO A 307 4.86 -33.67 2.71
C PRO A 307 6.13 -34.44 3.11
N GLU A 308 6.73 -35.14 2.14
CA GLU A 308 8.03 -35.81 2.28
C GLU A 308 8.94 -35.36 1.14
N ALA A 309 10.19 -35.01 1.47
CA ALA A 309 11.17 -34.60 0.47
C ALA A 309 11.48 -35.78 -0.47
N PRO A 310 11.25 -35.66 -1.79
CA PRO A 310 11.56 -36.73 -2.73
C PRO A 310 13.06 -37.06 -2.72
N SER A 311 13.37 -38.36 -2.71
CA SER A 311 14.74 -38.89 -2.69
C SER A 311 15.63 -38.38 -3.83
N ASP A 312 15.03 -38.00 -4.95
CA ASP A 312 15.71 -37.59 -6.19
C ASP A 312 15.74 -36.07 -6.42
N GLY A 313 15.26 -35.23 -5.47
CA GLY A 313 15.29 -33.77 -5.62
C GLY A 313 14.58 -33.27 -6.88
N SER A 314 13.49 -33.95 -7.26
CA SER A 314 12.79 -33.75 -8.52
C SER A 314 12.31 -32.31 -8.73
N ILE A 315 12.22 -31.95 -10.02
CA ILE A 315 11.61 -30.73 -10.56
C ILE A 315 10.28 -30.47 -9.83
N PRO A 316 9.97 -29.21 -9.45
CA PRO A 316 8.70 -28.88 -8.83
C PRO A 316 7.53 -29.46 -9.63
N PRO A 317 6.48 -30.00 -8.96
CA PRO A 317 5.30 -30.48 -9.67
C PRO A 317 4.72 -29.34 -10.51
N ALA A 318 4.14 -29.66 -11.68
CA ALA A 318 3.67 -28.70 -12.69
C ALA A 318 2.53 -27.74 -12.24
N GLY A 319 2.24 -27.65 -10.93
CA GLY A 319 1.36 -26.67 -10.32
C GLY A 319 2.13 -25.52 -9.69
N GLU A 320 2.92 -24.80 -10.48
CA GLU A 320 3.51 -23.53 -10.05
C GLU A 320 2.37 -22.53 -9.75
N THR A 321 2.51 -21.79 -8.65
CA THR A 321 1.59 -20.71 -8.29
C THR A 321 1.70 -19.58 -9.32
N GLN A 322 0.70 -18.71 -9.34
CA GLN A 322 0.74 -17.51 -10.19
C GLN A 322 2.01 -16.67 -9.89
N PRO A 323 2.62 -16.06 -10.93
CA PRO A 323 3.78 -15.21 -10.74
C PRO A 323 3.43 -14.06 -9.80
N THR A 324 4.32 -13.79 -8.85
CA THR A 324 4.12 -12.73 -7.85
C THR A 324 5.15 -11.63 -8.06
N ALA A 325 4.69 -10.40 -8.30
CA ALA A 325 5.54 -9.22 -8.49
C ALA A 325 5.90 -8.54 -7.17
N THR A 326 4.96 -8.49 -6.22
CA THR A 326 5.12 -7.90 -4.89
C THR A 326 4.68 -8.87 -3.81
N ILE A 327 5.40 -8.91 -2.69
CA ILE A 327 5.05 -9.77 -1.56
C ILE A 327 4.68 -8.90 -0.36
N THR A 328 3.40 -8.93 0.02
CA THR A 328 2.93 -8.25 1.24
C THR A 328 3.19 -9.11 2.49
N LEU A 329 4.02 -8.61 3.41
CA LEU A 329 4.43 -9.27 4.64
C LEU A 329 3.67 -8.66 5.83
N LEU A 330 3.19 -9.52 6.73
CA LEU A 330 2.53 -9.08 7.96
C LEU A 330 3.57 -8.88 9.06
N HIS A 331 3.57 -7.70 9.67
CA HIS A 331 4.37 -7.37 10.85
C HIS A 331 3.51 -7.51 12.10
N ASN A 332 3.88 -8.47 12.94
CA ASN A 332 3.31 -8.73 14.26
C ASN A 332 4.44 -8.78 15.31
N GLU A 333 4.10 -8.99 16.58
CA GLU A 333 5.07 -9.06 17.70
C GLU A 333 6.18 -10.11 17.50
N THR A 334 5.92 -11.17 16.72
CA THR A 334 6.89 -12.23 16.45
C THR A 334 7.65 -12.04 15.14
N ASP A 335 7.03 -11.41 14.14
CA ASP A 335 7.49 -11.32 12.76
C ASP A 335 8.08 -9.93 12.48
N ASN A 336 9.08 -9.58 13.26
CA ASN A 336 9.73 -8.27 13.23
C ASN A 336 10.89 -8.14 12.24
N THR A 337 11.13 -9.13 11.38
CA THR A 337 12.17 -9.09 10.32
C THR A 337 11.60 -9.69 9.03
N VAL A 338 12.24 -9.38 7.90
CA VAL A 338 11.83 -9.89 6.58
C VAL A 338 11.79 -11.42 6.56
N LEU A 339 12.84 -12.09 7.05
CA LEU A 339 12.92 -13.56 7.00
C LEU A 339 11.84 -14.22 7.87
N LYS A 340 11.55 -13.67 9.06
CA LYS A 340 10.50 -14.19 9.94
C LYS A 340 9.11 -14.01 9.32
N ALA A 341 8.81 -12.80 8.82
CA ALA A 341 7.52 -12.52 8.20
C ALA A 341 7.31 -13.32 6.91
N LEU A 342 8.37 -13.52 6.11
CA LEU A 342 8.32 -14.35 4.91
C LEU A 342 8.08 -15.83 5.26
N PHE A 343 8.73 -16.34 6.31
CA PHE A 343 8.47 -17.70 6.81
C PHE A 343 7.00 -17.85 7.23
N SER A 344 6.48 -16.91 8.02
CA SER A 344 5.07 -16.93 8.46
C SER A 344 4.09 -16.85 7.29
N LYS A 345 4.47 -16.24 6.16
CA LYS A 345 3.66 -16.20 4.94
C LYS A 345 3.72 -17.49 4.10
N LEU A 346 4.85 -18.20 4.12
CA LEU A 346 5.08 -19.39 3.28
C LEU A 346 4.81 -20.72 4.00
N LYS A 347 4.68 -20.72 5.33
CA LYS A 347 4.34 -21.93 6.09
C LYS A 347 2.90 -22.37 5.80
N ALA A 348 2.57 -23.62 6.11
CA ALA A 348 1.19 -24.04 6.02
C ALA A 348 0.32 -23.31 7.06
N ASP A 349 -0.88 -22.95 6.65
CA ASP A 349 -1.96 -22.44 7.51
C ASP A 349 -3.22 -23.29 7.29
N SER A 350 -4.27 -23.03 8.06
CA SER A 350 -5.59 -23.64 7.96
C SER A 350 -6.21 -23.58 6.55
N GLU A 351 -5.80 -22.60 5.72
CA GLU A 351 -6.32 -22.40 4.36
C GLU A 351 -5.32 -22.72 3.25
N MET A 352 -4.01 -22.70 3.51
CA MET A 352 -2.97 -22.84 2.48
C MET A 352 -1.90 -23.86 2.89
N ASP A 353 -1.49 -24.69 1.94
CA ASP A 353 -0.34 -25.57 2.10
C ASP A 353 0.96 -24.76 2.14
N SER A 354 2.01 -25.34 2.73
CA SER A 354 3.34 -24.74 2.73
C SER A 354 3.85 -24.54 1.31
N LEU A 355 4.45 -23.38 1.05
CA LEU A 355 4.99 -22.99 -0.25
C LEU A 355 6.53 -22.90 -0.21
N LEU A 356 7.15 -23.26 -1.32
CA LEU A 356 8.58 -23.09 -1.57
C LEU A 356 8.78 -22.26 -2.83
N ILE A 357 9.78 -21.38 -2.81
CA ILE A 357 10.13 -20.55 -3.95
C ILE A 357 10.88 -21.42 -4.97
N THR A 358 10.35 -21.53 -6.18
CA THR A 358 10.97 -22.29 -7.28
C THR A 358 11.87 -21.41 -8.12
N GLN A 359 11.48 -20.15 -8.31
CA GLN A 359 12.25 -19.16 -9.06
C GLN A 359 12.24 -17.81 -8.35
N LEU A 360 13.44 -17.26 -8.19
CA LEU A 360 13.69 -15.97 -7.56
C LEU A 360 13.66 -14.83 -8.58
N ALA A 361 12.95 -13.75 -8.26
CA ALA A 361 13.08 -12.49 -8.97
C ALA A 361 14.45 -11.83 -8.73
N ASP A 362 15.03 -11.16 -9.72
CA ASP A 362 16.25 -10.36 -9.52
C ASP A 362 16.01 -9.12 -8.66
N VAL A 363 14.78 -8.60 -8.69
CA VAL A 363 14.29 -7.49 -7.88
C VAL A 363 13.16 -7.98 -6.98
N LEU A 364 13.34 -7.83 -5.67
CA LEU A 364 12.36 -8.24 -4.68
C LEU A 364 11.69 -7.00 -4.07
N LEU A 365 10.38 -6.90 -4.25
CA LEU A 365 9.54 -5.80 -3.77
C LEU A 365 8.65 -6.32 -2.63
N LEU A 366 8.82 -5.76 -1.43
CA LEU A 366 8.16 -6.24 -0.22
C LEU A 366 7.32 -5.11 0.39
N ASN A 367 6.01 -5.30 0.47
CA ASN A 367 5.13 -4.41 1.22
C ASN A 367 5.09 -4.89 2.67
N ILE A 368 5.11 -3.98 3.64
CA ILE A 368 4.99 -4.32 5.06
C ILE A 368 3.64 -3.81 5.57
N GLN A 369 2.80 -4.73 6.03
CA GLN A 369 1.52 -4.42 6.64
C GLN A 369 1.64 -4.63 8.15
N HIS A 370 1.44 -3.56 8.92
CA HIS A 370 1.48 -3.63 10.38
C HIS A 370 0.13 -4.08 10.94
N GLU A 371 0.17 -5.02 11.87
CA GLU A 371 -1.00 -5.37 12.66
C GLU A 371 -1.38 -4.21 13.60
N TYR A 372 -2.67 -3.96 13.80
CA TYR A 372 -3.12 -2.92 14.72
C TYR A 372 -2.95 -3.38 16.17
N GLY A 373 -1.91 -2.89 16.86
CA GLY A 373 -1.65 -3.21 18.26
C GLY A 373 -1.02 -2.04 19.03
N PRO A 374 -1.32 -1.88 20.34
CA PRO A 374 -0.84 -0.74 21.13
C PRO A 374 0.65 -0.75 21.48
N SER A 375 1.42 -1.78 21.08
CA SER A 375 2.86 -1.89 21.38
C SER A 375 3.58 -2.87 20.45
N LEU A 376 3.60 -2.62 19.13
CA LEU A 376 4.50 -3.35 18.25
C LEU A 376 5.91 -2.79 18.34
N ASP A 377 6.88 -3.68 18.50
CA ASP A 377 8.29 -3.35 18.33
C ASP A 377 8.56 -2.84 16.91
N ALA A 378 9.62 -2.07 16.71
CA ALA A 378 9.99 -1.61 15.38
C ALA A 378 10.38 -2.77 14.46
N PHE A 379 9.94 -2.71 13.20
CA PHE A 379 10.35 -3.66 12.18
C PHE A 379 11.85 -3.50 11.90
N GLN A 380 12.62 -4.57 12.08
CA GLN A 380 14.07 -4.58 11.93
C GLN A 380 14.45 -4.68 10.45
N ILE A 381 15.03 -3.60 9.94
CA ILE A 381 15.50 -3.50 8.55
C ILE A 381 16.84 -4.22 8.43
N GLN A 382 16.92 -5.19 7.51
CA GLN A 382 18.14 -5.98 7.28
C GLN A 382 18.84 -5.49 6.01
N ALA A 383 20.12 -5.12 6.11
CA ALA A 383 20.92 -4.68 4.96
C ALA A 383 21.05 -5.78 3.89
N GLU A 384 21.18 -7.02 4.34
CA GLU A 384 21.31 -8.20 3.49
C GLU A 384 20.38 -9.30 3.99
N ILE A 385 19.76 -10.01 3.05
CA ILE A 385 18.91 -11.17 3.33
C ILE A 385 19.30 -12.32 2.43
N ASN A 386 19.18 -13.54 2.95
CA ASN A 386 19.43 -14.76 2.20
C ASN A 386 18.14 -15.59 2.14
N LEU A 387 17.68 -15.85 0.91
CA LEU A 387 16.43 -16.59 0.66
C LEU A 387 16.63 -18.08 0.43
N SER A 388 17.85 -18.62 0.50
CA SER A 388 18.15 -20.06 0.37
C SER A 388 17.23 -20.95 1.22
N PRO A 389 16.89 -20.62 2.48
CA PRO A 389 16.02 -21.47 3.28
C PRO A 389 14.62 -21.68 2.69
N PHE A 390 14.16 -20.79 1.81
CA PHE A 390 12.83 -20.85 1.19
C PHE A 390 12.85 -21.48 -0.20
N LEU A 391 14.02 -21.84 -0.72
CA LEU A 391 14.15 -22.37 -2.07
C LEU A 391 13.80 -23.85 -2.14
N TRP A 392 13.08 -24.21 -3.21
CA TRP A 392 12.79 -25.59 -3.56
C TRP A 392 14.07 -26.44 -3.66
N THR A 393 15.11 -25.89 -4.28
CA THR A 393 16.40 -26.57 -4.50
C THR A 393 17.11 -26.91 -3.20
N THR A 394 17.14 -25.97 -2.25
CA THR A 394 17.78 -26.14 -0.95
C THR A 394 16.99 -27.10 -0.07
N GLN A 395 15.66 -26.97 -0.05
CA GLN A 395 14.78 -27.84 0.74
C GLN A 395 14.48 -29.18 0.07
N ARG A 396 14.93 -29.38 -1.18
CA ARG A 396 14.63 -30.55 -2.03
C ARG A 396 13.12 -30.87 -2.09
N GLY A 397 12.30 -29.82 -2.10
CA GLY A 397 10.83 -29.92 -2.09
C GLY A 397 10.21 -30.22 -0.72
N GLY A 398 10.98 -30.35 0.36
CA GLY A 398 10.47 -30.58 1.71
C GLY A 398 9.87 -29.32 2.35
N ARG A 399 8.85 -29.50 3.19
CA ARG A 399 8.18 -28.43 3.94
C ARG A 399 9.14 -27.60 4.80
N ILE A 400 8.97 -26.27 4.77
CA ILE A 400 9.76 -25.34 5.60
C ILE A 400 9.37 -25.43 7.09
N ASP A 401 8.15 -25.85 7.36
CA ASP A 401 7.56 -25.99 8.69
C ASP A 401 7.65 -27.43 9.22
N ALA A 402 8.47 -28.28 8.61
CA ALA A 402 8.67 -29.65 9.07
C ALA A 402 9.34 -29.75 10.47
N ASP A 403 9.95 -28.67 10.97
CA ASP A 403 10.53 -28.65 12.32
C ASP A 403 9.41 -28.60 13.39
N PRO A 404 9.29 -29.61 14.27
CA PRO A 404 8.22 -29.69 15.26
C PRO A 404 8.25 -28.55 16.28
N ARG A 405 9.36 -27.80 16.40
CA ARG A 405 9.44 -26.61 17.26
C ARG A 405 8.55 -25.47 16.75
N TRP A 406 8.16 -25.47 15.47
CA TRP A 406 7.22 -24.49 14.92
C TRP A 406 5.79 -24.72 15.36
N GLU A 407 5.35 -25.99 15.40
CA GLU A 407 4.04 -26.34 15.98
C GLU A 407 3.98 -25.94 17.46
N GLN A 408 5.09 -26.12 18.19
CA GLN A 408 5.21 -25.66 19.59
C GLN A 408 5.08 -24.14 19.71
N LEU A 409 5.67 -23.37 18.78
CA LEU A 409 5.53 -21.90 18.76
C LEU A 409 4.10 -21.44 18.46
N GLN A 410 3.40 -22.10 17.54
CA GLN A 410 2.00 -21.80 17.25
C GLN A 410 1.08 -22.13 18.42
N GLU A 411 1.29 -23.27 19.07
CA GLU A 411 0.55 -23.63 20.27
C GLU A 411 0.80 -22.62 21.40
N ALA A 412 2.05 -22.19 21.58
CA ALA A 412 2.41 -21.15 22.52
C ALA A 412 1.75 -19.79 22.20
N GLN A 413 1.68 -19.40 20.91
CA GLN A 413 0.96 -18.20 20.46
C GLN A 413 -0.54 -18.29 20.78
N ARG A 414 -1.17 -19.43 20.48
CA ARG A 414 -2.59 -19.66 20.80
C ARG A 414 -2.84 -19.58 22.30
N MET A 415 -2.00 -20.22 23.10
CA MET A 415 -2.09 -20.19 24.56
C MET A 415 -1.90 -18.77 25.12
N LYS A 416 -0.98 -17.98 24.54
CA LYS A 416 -0.79 -16.56 24.87
C LYS A 416 -2.08 -15.76 24.59
N LEU A 417 -2.68 -15.91 23.41
CA LEU A 417 -3.92 -15.23 23.04
C LEU A 417 -5.09 -15.61 23.97
N GLU A 418 -5.21 -16.89 24.33
CA GLU A 418 -6.23 -17.35 25.29
C GLU A 418 -6.03 -16.72 26.67
N LEU A 419 -4.79 -16.62 27.16
CA LEU A 419 -4.47 -15.96 28.43
C LEU A 419 -4.71 -14.45 28.38
N ILE A 420 -4.43 -13.78 27.26
CA ILE A 420 -4.76 -12.36 27.06
C ILE A 420 -6.27 -12.16 27.07
N GLN A 421 -7.04 -13.01 26.38
CA GLN A 421 -8.50 -12.97 26.44
C GLN A 421 -9.02 -13.26 27.85
N GLN A 422 -8.41 -14.20 28.57
CA GLN A 422 -8.74 -14.48 29.96
C GLN A 422 -8.45 -13.27 30.85
N LYS A 423 -7.32 -12.59 30.67
CA LYS A 423 -7.00 -11.32 31.35
C LYS A 423 -8.06 -10.26 31.05
N ALA A 424 -8.40 -10.06 29.78
CA ALA A 424 -9.43 -9.10 29.37
C ALA A 424 -10.81 -9.42 30.00
N ARG A 425 -11.19 -10.71 30.08
CA ARG A 425 -12.41 -11.16 30.78
C ARG A 425 -12.33 -10.94 32.29
N LEU A 426 -11.16 -11.07 32.90
CA LEU A 426 -10.93 -10.79 34.32
C LEU A 426 -10.93 -9.30 34.62
N ASP A 427 -10.51 -8.45 33.67
CA ASP A 427 -10.49 -7.00 33.82
C ASP A 427 -11.87 -6.37 33.58
N ALA A 428 -12.66 -6.93 32.66
CA ALA A 428 -13.98 -6.41 32.27
C ALA A 428 -15.00 -7.52 31.91
N PRO A 429 -15.50 -8.32 32.89
CA PRO A 429 -16.38 -9.45 32.63
C PRO A 429 -17.72 -9.09 31.97
N ASN A 430 -18.19 -7.84 32.16
CA ASN A 430 -19.41 -7.31 31.54
C ASN A 430 -19.12 -6.06 30.67
N GLY A 431 -17.88 -5.87 30.20
CA GLY A 431 -17.46 -4.66 29.49
C GLY A 431 -17.25 -3.43 30.39
N GLN A 432 -17.52 -3.53 31.69
CA GLN A 432 -17.17 -2.51 32.68
C GLN A 432 -15.86 -2.86 33.39
N PRO A 433 -14.88 -1.94 33.48
CA PRO A 433 -13.62 -2.20 34.19
C PRO A 433 -13.89 -2.46 35.67
N LEU A 434 -13.56 -3.65 36.16
CA LEU A 434 -13.71 -4.04 37.58
C LEU A 434 -13.01 -3.05 38.52
N GLN A 435 -11.89 -2.47 38.07
CA GLN A 435 -11.16 -1.45 38.81
C GLN A 435 -12.00 -0.20 39.10
N LYS A 436 -12.88 0.22 38.17
CA LYS A 436 -13.80 1.35 38.38
C LYS A 436 -14.91 0.98 39.37
N LEU A 437 -15.37 -0.28 39.38
CA LEU A 437 -16.35 -0.78 40.35
C LEU A 437 -15.76 -0.85 41.76
N PHE A 438 -14.52 -1.34 41.92
CA PHE A 438 -13.82 -1.32 43.21
C PHE A 438 -13.57 0.10 43.71
N GLN A 439 -13.14 1.03 42.85
CA GLN A 439 -12.99 2.45 43.21
C GLN A 439 -14.34 3.10 43.58
N GLY A 440 -15.42 2.77 42.86
CA GLY A 440 -16.77 3.21 43.19
C GLY A 440 -17.25 2.71 44.56
N ALA A 441 -17.02 1.43 44.85
CA ALA A 441 -17.33 0.83 46.15
C ALA A 441 -16.51 1.46 47.30
N GLN A 442 -15.23 1.77 47.06
CA GLN A 442 -14.38 2.48 48.03
C GLN A 442 -14.81 3.95 48.27
N ARG A 443 -15.39 4.62 47.26
CA ARG A 443 -15.95 5.97 47.40
C ARG A 443 -17.27 5.98 48.18
N ILE A 444 -18.14 5.00 47.98
CA ILE A 444 -19.38 4.84 48.75
C ILE A 444 -19.05 4.58 50.24
N ARG A 445 -17.97 3.84 50.50
CA ARG A 445 -17.41 3.60 51.84
C ARG A 445 -16.94 4.87 52.56
N SER A 446 -16.40 5.88 51.87
CA SER A 446 -15.95 7.13 52.53
C SER A 446 -17.11 7.99 53.06
N ALA A 447 -18.36 7.58 52.77
CA ALA A 447 -19.57 8.27 53.18
C ALA A 447 -20.35 7.60 54.35
N GLY A 448 -19.92 6.44 54.89
CA GLY A 448 -20.64 5.77 55.99
C GLY A 448 -19.83 4.74 56.80
N ASP A 449 -19.90 4.84 58.12
CA ASP A 449 -19.04 4.15 59.12
C ASP A 449 -19.51 2.73 59.55
N GLU A 450 -20.64 2.23 59.06
CA GLU A 450 -21.31 1.03 59.65
C GLU A 450 -20.96 -0.34 59.02
N PHE A 451 -20.03 -0.42 58.06
CA PHE A 451 -19.77 -1.67 57.31
C PHE A 451 -18.29 -2.13 57.29
N SER A 452 -17.65 -2.28 58.45
CA SER A 452 -16.24 -2.71 58.55
C SER A 452 -15.97 -4.11 57.96
N ASP A 453 -16.90 -5.05 58.13
CA ASP A 453 -16.74 -6.43 57.66
C ASP A 453 -16.83 -6.54 56.13
N LEU A 454 -17.67 -5.69 55.52
CA LEU A 454 -17.76 -5.59 54.05
C LEU A 454 -16.50 -4.96 53.45
N ALA A 455 -15.87 -4.02 54.16
CA ALA A 455 -14.62 -3.39 53.72
C ALA A 455 -13.46 -4.40 53.72
N ASN A 456 -13.34 -5.20 54.78
CA ASN A 456 -12.35 -6.29 54.85
C ASN A 456 -12.59 -7.32 53.74
N TRP A 457 -13.85 -7.67 53.47
CA TRP A 457 -14.21 -8.57 52.37
C TRP A 457 -13.88 -7.99 50.99
N LEU A 458 -14.21 -6.71 50.72
CA LEU A 458 -13.89 -6.06 49.45
C LEU A 458 -12.38 -5.92 49.22
N GLU A 459 -11.62 -5.61 50.27
CA GLU A 459 -10.16 -5.54 50.19
C GLU A 459 -9.55 -6.92 49.93
N GLN A 460 -10.09 -7.97 50.56
CA GLN A 460 -9.70 -9.35 50.29
C GLN A 460 -10.03 -9.77 48.85
N VAL A 461 -11.21 -9.44 48.35
CA VAL A 461 -11.61 -9.73 46.95
C VAL A 461 -10.76 -8.95 45.96
N GLN A 462 -10.47 -7.68 46.23
CA GLN A 462 -9.58 -6.87 45.39
C GLN A 462 -8.17 -7.46 45.37
N LYS A 463 -7.66 -7.89 46.53
CA LYS A 463 -6.35 -8.53 46.63
C LYS A 463 -6.29 -9.84 45.84
N GLU A 464 -7.25 -10.74 46.05
CA GLU A 464 -7.35 -12.01 45.32
C GLU A 464 -7.50 -11.79 43.80
N TRP A 465 -8.25 -10.78 43.38
CA TRP A 465 -8.37 -10.39 41.97
C TRP A 465 -7.03 -9.87 41.41
N THR A 466 -6.36 -8.95 42.10
CA THR A 466 -5.06 -8.42 41.64
C THR A 466 -3.99 -9.51 41.58
N GLU A 467 -3.96 -10.45 42.53
CA GLU A 467 -3.05 -11.59 42.51
C GLU A 467 -3.34 -12.50 41.31
N LYS A 468 -4.61 -12.68 40.95
CA LYS A 468 -5.00 -13.49 39.79
C LYS A 468 -4.66 -12.83 38.46
N VAL A 469 -4.88 -11.52 38.33
CA VAL A 469 -4.46 -10.75 37.15
C VAL A 469 -2.93 -10.77 36.99
N ALA A 470 -2.19 -10.55 38.09
CA ALA A 470 -0.73 -10.60 38.08
C ALA A 470 -0.20 -12.00 37.74
N SER A 471 -0.86 -13.06 38.19
CA SER A 471 -0.52 -14.45 37.85
C SER A 471 -0.72 -14.75 36.35
N VAL A 472 -1.83 -14.30 35.77
CA VAL A 472 -2.09 -14.44 34.32
C VAL A 472 -1.07 -13.62 33.52
N GLU A 473 -0.74 -12.41 33.96
CA GLU A 473 0.27 -11.56 33.33
C GLU A 473 1.67 -12.18 33.38
N ALA A 474 2.05 -12.80 34.51
CA ALA A 474 3.30 -13.54 34.62
C ALA A 474 3.36 -14.75 33.68
N GLN A 475 2.24 -15.47 33.50
CA GLN A 475 2.14 -16.58 32.54
C GLN A 475 2.27 -16.10 31.09
N VAL A 476 1.63 -14.98 30.74
CA VAL A 476 1.77 -14.35 29.41
C VAL A 476 3.23 -13.97 29.15
N GLN A 477 3.92 -13.36 30.12
CA GLN A 477 5.32 -13.00 29.96
C GLN A 477 6.26 -14.22 29.87
N ALA A 478 6.00 -15.28 30.64
CA ALA A 478 6.78 -16.52 30.57
C ALA A 478 6.68 -17.16 29.17
N ILE A 479 5.45 -17.34 28.66
CA ILE A 479 5.20 -17.88 27.32
C ILE A 479 5.85 -16.99 26.26
N HIS A 480 5.75 -15.66 26.39
CA HIS A 480 6.37 -14.74 25.46
C HIS A 480 7.91 -14.88 25.44
N THR A 481 8.54 -15.06 26.60
CA THR A 481 9.99 -15.26 26.70
C THR A 481 10.43 -16.58 26.06
N ASP A 482 9.69 -17.66 26.31
CA ASP A 482 9.94 -18.98 25.71
C ASP A 482 9.77 -18.96 24.18
N MET A 483 8.77 -18.21 23.68
CA MET A 483 8.58 -18.00 22.25
C MET A 483 9.78 -17.28 21.61
N LEU A 484 10.26 -16.20 22.23
CA LEU A 484 11.43 -15.47 21.73
C LEU A 484 12.68 -16.36 21.71
N ALA A 485 12.89 -17.16 22.76
CA ALA A 485 14.03 -18.09 22.83
C ALA A 485 13.97 -19.16 21.73
N THR A 486 12.81 -19.80 21.55
CA THR A 486 12.60 -20.83 20.52
C THR A 486 12.79 -20.26 19.12
N GLN A 487 12.29 -19.04 18.88
CA GLN A 487 12.45 -18.35 17.60
C GLN A 487 13.92 -18.01 17.31
N GLN A 488 14.68 -17.56 18.32
CA GLN A 488 16.11 -17.31 18.16
C GLN A 488 16.88 -18.60 17.80
N GLU A 489 16.54 -19.74 18.39
CA GLU A 489 17.15 -21.02 18.02
C GLU A 489 16.79 -21.45 16.60
N LEU A 490 15.55 -21.24 16.17
CA LEU A 490 15.12 -21.55 14.80
C LEU A 490 15.84 -20.68 13.78
N VAL A 491 15.91 -19.37 14.01
CA VAL A 491 16.66 -18.43 13.16
C VAL A 491 18.12 -18.84 13.07
N LYS A 492 18.78 -19.17 14.20
CA LYS A 492 20.17 -19.64 14.22
C LYS A 492 20.36 -20.89 13.35
N ASN A 493 19.48 -21.87 13.45
CA ASN A 493 19.57 -23.09 12.65
C ASN A 493 19.36 -22.85 11.15
N HIS A 494 18.57 -21.84 10.77
CA HIS A 494 18.31 -21.50 9.37
C HIS A 494 19.37 -20.58 8.76
N THR A 495 20.03 -19.72 9.56
CA THR A 495 21.14 -18.86 9.10
C THR A 495 22.45 -19.61 8.84
N PHE A 496 22.60 -20.84 9.33
CA PHE A 496 23.85 -21.62 9.24
C PHE A 496 23.92 -22.63 8.08
N SER A 497 22.86 -22.76 7.28
CA SER A 497 22.90 -23.57 6.05
C SER A 497 23.68 -22.80 4.98
N GLU A 498 24.58 -23.48 4.27
CA GLU A 498 25.60 -22.93 3.36
C GLU A 498 25.17 -21.64 2.65
N HIS A 499 25.97 -20.57 2.77
CA HIS A 499 25.74 -19.30 2.08
C HIS A 499 25.79 -19.51 0.56
N ASP A 500 24.63 -19.74 -0.04
CA ASP A 500 24.49 -19.66 -1.49
C ASP A 500 24.48 -18.18 -1.88
N SER A 501 25.55 -17.76 -2.54
CA SER A 501 25.68 -16.41 -3.08
C SER A 501 24.60 -16.10 -4.13
N GLN A 502 23.96 -17.12 -4.72
CA GLN A 502 22.91 -16.95 -5.72
C GLN A 502 21.55 -16.55 -5.13
N ALA A 503 21.33 -16.71 -3.82
CA ALA A 503 20.07 -16.37 -3.15
C ALA A 503 20.20 -15.19 -2.18
N THR A 504 21.30 -14.45 -2.27
CA THR A 504 21.58 -13.30 -1.38
C THR A 504 21.12 -11.99 -2.05
N TYR A 505 20.43 -11.16 -1.27
CA TYR A 505 19.91 -9.87 -1.69
C TYR A 505 20.46 -8.74 -0.82
N LYS A 506 20.71 -7.59 -1.45
CA LYS A 506 21.13 -6.36 -0.80
C LYS A 506 19.99 -5.34 -0.82
N LEU A 507 19.73 -4.71 0.31
CA LEU A 507 18.72 -3.66 0.43
C LEU A 507 19.14 -2.44 -0.39
N CYS A 508 18.22 -1.91 -1.20
CA CYS A 508 18.47 -0.74 -2.05
C CYS A 508 17.55 0.43 -1.73
N GLY A 509 16.36 0.18 -1.17
CA GLY A 509 15.51 1.25 -0.70
C GLY A 509 14.46 0.83 0.30
N VAL A 510 14.02 1.81 1.09
CA VAL A 510 13.05 1.68 2.19
C VAL A 510 12.08 2.84 2.09
N MET A 511 10.78 2.58 2.20
CA MET A 511 9.76 3.61 2.41
C MET A 511 9.33 3.62 3.87
N MET A 512 9.33 4.81 4.46
CA MET A 512 8.83 5.06 5.80
C MET A 512 7.54 5.87 5.72
N ALA A 513 6.57 5.51 6.54
CA ALA A 513 5.28 6.17 6.64
C ALA A 513 5.04 6.67 8.06
N THR A 514 4.53 7.90 8.16
CA THR A 514 4.03 8.51 9.39
C THR A 514 2.58 8.98 9.18
N ALA A 515 1.92 9.53 10.19
CA ALA A 515 0.56 10.05 10.07
C ALA A 515 0.49 11.22 9.08
N SER A 516 1.53 12.05 9.03
CA SER A 516 1.53 13.28 8.24
C SER A 516 2.26 13.17 6.90
N GLN A 517 3.32 12.35 6.83
CA GLN A 517 4.25 12.31 5.69
C GLN A 517 4.78 10.90 5.39
N CYS A 518 5.19 10.69 4.14
CA CYS A 518 5.97 9.54 3.70
C CYS A 518 7.33 10.04 3.20
N TYR A 519 8.38 9.25 3.39
CA TYR A 519 9.72 9.54 2.85
C TYR A 519 10.44 8.22 2.53
N ALA A 520 11.54 8.30 1.78
CA ALA A 520 12.31 7.14 1.38
C ALA A 520 13.77 7.22 1.83
N TYR A 521 14.37 6.08 2.10
CA TYR A 521 15.81 5.89 2.11
C TYR A 521 16.20 5.13 0.84
N VAL A 522 17.21 5.61 0.13
CA VAL A 522 17.67 4.98 -1.12
C VAL A 522 19.19 4.91 -1.14
N MET A 523 19.71 3.82 -1.69
CA MET A 523 21.14 3.63 -1.90
C MET A 523 21.53 4.09 -3.31
N GLU A 524 22.42 5.07 -3.40
CA GLU A 524 22.97 5.58 -4.66
C GLU A 524 24.50 5.60 -4.55
N SER A 525 25.21 4.99 -5.50
CA SER A 525 26.67 4.90 -5.50
C SER A 525 27.26 4.42 -4.17
N GLU A 526 26.70 3.36 -3.59
CA GLU A 526 27.10 2.76 -2.30
C GLU A 526 26.97 3.70 -1.07
N GLN A 527 26.17 4.77 -1.18
CA GLN A 527 25.86 5.67 -0.08
C GLN A 527 24.35 5.75 0.12
N TRP A 528 23.92 5.90 1.38
CA TRP A 528 22.51 6.03 1.73
C TRP A 528 22.08 7.49 1.74
N TYR A 529 20.92 7.76 1.16
CA TYR A 529 20.30 9.08 1.14
C TYR A 529 18.86 8.99 1.62
N ARG A 530 18.48 9.92 2.48
CA ARG A 530 17.08 10.19 2.82
C ARG A 530 16.51 11.16 1.79
N VAL A 531 15.40 10.77 1.17
CA VAL A 531 14.67 11.57 0.19
C VAL A 531 13.29 11.89 0.74
N ALA A 532 13.03 13.19 0.91
CA ALA A 532 11.75 13.71 1.38
C ALA A 532 11.54 15.10 0.78
N ASP A 533 10.32 15.41 0.34
CA ASP A 533 9.91 16.77 -0.04
C ASP A 533 10.87 17.47 -1.03
N GLY A 534 11.40 16.71 -2.00
CA GLY A 534 12.29 17.25 -3.03
C GLY A 534 13.75 17.47 -2.57
N LYS A 535 14.08 17.08 -1.34
CA LYS A 535 15.43 17.17 -0.77
C LYS A 535 16.04 15.79 -0.65
N SER A 536 17.36 15.72 -0.84
CA SER A 536 18.18 14.52 -0.64
C SER A 536 19.32 14.80 0.34
N GLU A 537 19.33 14.05 1.44
CA GLU A 537 20.31 14.19 2.53
C GLU A 537 21.07 12.88 2.72
N GLN A 538 22.39 12.92 2.75
CA GLN A 538 23.20 11.72 3.00
C GLN A 538 23.04 11.27 4.45
N VAL A 539 22.84 9.97 4.67
CA VAL A 539 22.65 9.35 5.97
C VAL A 539 23.48 8.09 6.11
N ALA A 540 23.78 7.68 7.34
CA ALA A 540 24.39 6.39 7.63
C ALA A 540 23.33 5.29 7.73
N PHE A 541 23.70 4.04 7.48
CA PHE A 541 22.77 2.91 7.61
C PHE A 541 22.21 2.76 9.03
N ASP A 542 23.03 3.02 10.06
CA ASP A 542 22.61 3.00 11.47
C ASP A 542 21.42 3.96 11.74
N ALA A 543 21.33 5.07 10.99
CA ALA A 543 20.23 6.01 11.13
C ALA A 543 18.91 5.47 10.52
N ILE A 544 19.01 4.53 9.58
CA ILE A 544 17.86 3.85 8.96
C ILE A 544 17.37 2.74 9.89
N GLU A 545 18.28 1.93 10.43
CA GLU A 545 17.96 0.82 11.33
C GLU A 545 17.28 1.28 12.63
N ASN A 546 17.71 2.43 13.16
CA ASN A 546 17.17 3.02 14.37
C ASN A 546 16.02 4.01 14.12
N ASP A 547 15.48 4.07 12.89
CA ASP A 547 14.37 4.96 12.58
C ASP A 547 13.03 4.33 12.99
N HIS A 548 12.52 4.76 14.15
CA HIS A 548 11.24 4.27 14.69
C HIS A 548 10.09 5.26 14.46
N ARG A 549 10.28 6.29 13.61
CA ARG A 549 9.24 7.28 13.36
C ARG A 549 8.01 6.64 12.71
N GLY A 550 6.83 7.00 13.19
CA GLY A 550 5.55 6.45 12.71
C GLY A 550 5.19 5.08 13.31
N MET A 551 6.06 4.47 14.13
CA MET A 551 5.71 3.22 14.84
C MET A 551 4.64 3.44 15.91
N ASP A 552 4.70 4.56 16.64
CA ASP A 552 3.68 4.95 17.63
C ASP A 552 2.27 5.07 17.02
N GLU A 553 2.20 5.24 15.70
CA GLU A 553 0.98 5.41 14.90
C GLU A 553 0.63 4.15 14.09
N GLY A 554 1.40 3.06 14.24
CA GLY A 554 1.20 1.81 13.51
C GLY A 554 1.55 1.86 12.01
N ARG A 555 2.40 2.79 11.56
CA ARG A 555 2.72 3.01 10.13
C ARG A 555 4.15 2.69 9.72
N GLY A 556 5.13 3.02 10.56
CA GLY A 556 6.53 2.60 10.47
C GLY A 556 7.12 2.38 9.07
N VAL A 557 7.75 1.22 8.88
CA VAL A 557 8.30 0.76 7.60
C VAL A 557 7.16 0.25 6.74
N ALA A 558 6.94 0.86 5.57
CA ALA A 558 5.84 0.49 4.69
C ALA A 558 6.27 -0.37 3.48
N PHE A 559 7.50 -0.20 3.01
CA PHE A 559 7.99 -0.87 1.80
C PHE A 559 9.50 -1.09 1.83
N LEU A 560 9.97 -2.21 1.27
CA LEU A 560 11.37 -2.55 1.12
C LEU A 560 11.64 -3.04 -0.30
N ALA A 561 12.75 -2.60 -0.88
CA ALA A 561 13.23 -3.06 -2.18
C ALA A 561 14.64 -3.65 -2.06
N TYR A 562 14.80 -4.87 -2.56
CA TYR A 562 16.01 -5.66 -2.48
C TYR A 562 16.50 -6.04 -3.88
N ALA A 563 17.81 -6.02 -4.08
CA ALA A 563 18.50 -6.38 -5.32
C ALA A 563 19.29 -7.68 -5.15
N LYS A 564 19.15 -8.62 -6.07
CA LYS A 564 19.90 -9.88 -6.05
C LYS A 564 21.38 -9.66 -6.35
N MET A 565 22.28 -10.08 -5.45
CA MET A 565 23.70 -9.74 -5.53
C MET A 565 24.41 -10.29 -6.78
N CYS A 566 24.09 -11.51 -7.21
CA CYS A 566 24.71 -12.12 -8.39
C CYS A 566 24.31 -11.47 -9.72
N SER A 567 23.28 -10.62 -9.70
CA SER A 567 22.71 -9.97 -10.87
C SER A 567 23.01 -8.47 -10.92
N ILE A 568 23.84 -7.92 -10.00
CA ILE A 568 24.17 -6.49 -10.00
C ILE A 568 25.05 -6.20 -11.23
N PRO A 569 24.54 -5.45 -12.22
CA PRO A 569 25.31 -5.09 -13.40
C PRO A 569 26.48 -4.17 -13.03
N ASN A 570 27.61 -4.30 -13.72
CA ASN A 570 28.70 -3.34 -13.59
C ASN A 570 28.20 -1.96 -14.06
N GLU A 571 28.17 -0.97 -13.16
CA GLU A 571 27.70 0.41 -13.44
C GLU A 571 28.41 1.09 -14.63
N THR A 572 29.56 0.56 -15.05
CA THR A 572 30.38 1.06 -16.17
C THR A 572 29.76 0.83 -17.56
N ALA A 573 28.65 0.08 -17.68
CA ALA A 573 28.04 -0.30 -18.96
C ALA A 573 26.69 0.38 -19.26
N LEU A 574 26.27 1.41 -18.52
CA LEU A 574 25.07 2.18 -18.85
C LEU A 574 25.28 2.99 -20.14
N GLN A 575 25.00 2.37 -21.29
CA GLN A 575 24.91 3.11 -22.55
C GLN A 575 23.68 4.01 -22.53
N PRO A 576 23.78 5.27 -22.99
CA PRO A 576 22.64 6.16 -23.04
C PRO A 576 21.59 5.61 -24.00
N VAL A 577 20.36 5.43 -23.51
CA VAL A 577 19.23 4.99 -24.32
C VAL A 577 18.35 6.20 -24.62
N CYS A 578 18.09 6.39 -25.91
CA CYS A 578 17.59 7.60 -26.56
C CYS A 578 18.57 8.81 -26.49
N PRO A 579 19.47 8.95 -27.48
CA PRO A 579 20.35 10.11 -27.61
C PRO A 579 19.61 11.46 -27.60
N GLN A 580 18.35 11.49 -28.05
CA GLN A 580 17.52 12.68 -28.08
C GLN A 580 17.14 13.13 -26.66
N THR A 581 16.72 12.21 -25.79
CA THR A 581 16.40 12.49 -24.38
C THR A 581 17.64 12.99 -23.64
N VAL A 582 18.78 12.34 -23.83
CA VAL A 582 20.05 12.77 -23.21
C VAL A 582 20.47 14.16 -23.71
N GLN A 583 20.34 14.43 -25.01
CA GLN A 583 20.63 15.75 -25.56
C GLN A 583 19.72 16.83 -24.98
N ALA A 584 18.43 16.53 -24.81
CA ALA A 584 17.48 17.46 -24.19
C ALA A 584 17.79 17.71 -22.71
N VAL A 585 18.22 16.69 -21.94
CA VAL A 585 18.67 16.86 -20.55
C VAL A 585 19.95 17.71 -20.49
N CYS A 586 20.89 17.50 -21.42
CA CYS A 586 22.10 18.32 -21.52
C CYS A 586 21.78 19.80 -21.80
N GLN A 587 20.75 20.07 -22.61
CA GLN A 587 20.28 21.43 -22.85
C GLN A 587 19.70 22.07 -21.57
N ASP A 588 18.83 21.35 -20.85
CA ASP A 588 18.27 21.83 -19.57
C ASP A 588 19.36 22.10 -18.51
N ASN A 589 20.40 21.25 -18.47
CA ASN A 589 21.55 21.47 -17.59
C ASN A 589 22.31 22.76 -17.95
N ALA A 590 22.49 23.05 -19.25
CA ALA A 590 23.14 24.28 -19.71
C ALA A 590 22.32 25.52 -19.33
N ASP A 591 21.00 25.45 -19.47
CA ASP A 591 20.10 26.53 -19.07
C ASP A 591 20.15 26.76 -17.54
N THR A 592 20.17 25.68 -16.76
CA THR A 592 20.30 25.72 -15.29
C THR A 592 21.61 26.41 -14.83
N ASP A 593 22.74 26.08 -15.46
CA ASP A 593 24.02 26.72 -15.15
C ASP A 593 24.02 28.21 -15.55
N SER A 594 23.28 28.59 -16.60
CA SER A 594 23.12 29.99 -17.01
C SER A 594 22.29 30.81 -16.02
N ASP A 595 21.21 30.25 -15.49
CA ASP A 595 20.34 30.89 -14.50
C ASP A 595 21.10 31.12 -13.17
N GLN A 596 21.91 30.15 -12.73
CA GLN A 596 22.71 30.29 -11.51
C GLN A 596 23.81 31.34 -11.63
N ASN A 597 24.43 31.47 -12.79
CA ASN A 597 25.44 32.51 -13.03
C ASN A 597 24.81 33.91 -13.03
N THR A 598 23.59 34.04 -13.55
CA THR A 598 22.84 35.30 -13.57
C THR A 598 22.35 35.72 -12.18
N MET A 599 22.05 34.77 -11.29
CA MET A 599 21.69 35.06 -9.89
C MET A 599 22.90 35.38 -8.99
N ARG A 600 24.12 34.98 -9.38
CA ARG A 600 25.35 35.23 -8.60
C ARG A 600 26.08 36.52 -8.99
N SER A 601 25.83 37.03 -10.20
CA SER A 601 26.28 38.34 -10.69
C SER A 601 25.36 39.46 -10.23
#